data_AF-A0A2M8R2J1-F1
#
_entry.id   AF-A0A2M8R2J1-F1
#
_cell.length_a   1.000
_cell.length_b   1.000
_cell.length_c   1.000
_cell.angle_alpha   90.00
_cell.angle_beta   90.00
_cell.angle_gamma   90.00
#
_symmetry.space_group_name_H-M   'P 1'
#
loop_
_entity.id
_entity.type
_entity.pdbx_description
1 polymer ?
#
loop_
_entity_poly.entity_id
_entity_poly.type
_entity_poly.pdbx_seq_one_letter_code
_entity_poly.pdbx_strand_id
1 'polypeptide(L)'
;MHKAICSNWRAALLSGLVIITSGILTLGLPPTPALAGCNSGSNPNTDLLSSFNCQALATGANSLAVGNNALAVGGSENTSLGTSAITGGLAAGSFNTAVGYGAFGGSFGGSGNNTAIGANTAATGGGSIAIGGASTTDNAASAGGQDSIAIGINSNAGTADGDGVPLTQNSIAIGTNSNAAHTNSTAIGAGATTTRANQVMMGTGSTTYTTPGITSAASKAVQTGPLQFVTSDAGGNLAGRTAAELGLASAGDVAGVNSQINAINTQLSDINNRLSSLSTEARRGIAAAAALAPLITPSAPGRTTFSFSTGFYRGQTGASVGFAHRLQWSTPLIVHGSYSNGGGGEHIGRVGFAAEF
;
A
#
# COMPACT_ATOMS: atom_id res chain seq x y z
N MET A 1 32.13 -36.63 84.89
CA MET A 1 33.35 -37.22 84.32
C MET A 1 33.86 -36.26 83.25
N HIS A 2 34.60 -35.22 83.65
CA HIS A 2 36.06 -35.06 83.48
C HIS A 2 36.58 -34.95 82.01
N LYS A 3 36.79 -33.68 81.60
CA LYS A 3 37.91 -33.06 80.85
C LYS A 3 38.76 -33.87 79.84
N ALA A 4 38.87 -33.25 78.64
CA ALA A 4 40.08 -32.85 77.89
C ALA A 4 41.04 -33.91 77.30
N ILE A 5 41.58 -33.64 76.10
CA ILE A 5 43.03 -33.40 75.83
C ILE A 5 43.26 -33.15 74.32
N CYS A 6 44.01 -32.07 74.03
CA CYS A 6 44.71 -31.77 72.77
C CYS A 6 46.07 -32.49 72.71
N SER A 7 46.60 -32.82 71.52
CA SER A 7 48.02 -32.56 71.15
C SER A 7 48.20 -32.70 69.62
N ASN A 8 48.50 -31.64 68.86
CA ASN A 8 49.82 -31.05 68.60
C ASN A 8 50.94 -32.03 68.25
N TRP A 9 51.45 -31.95 67.01
CA TRP A 9 52.88 -32.07 66.71
C TRP A 9 53.32 -30.86 65.89
N ARG A 10 54.20 -30.05 66.50
CA ARG A 10 55.04 -29.02 65.88
C ARG A 10 56.49 -29.54 65.88
N ALA A 11 57.23 -29.25 64.82
CA ALA A 11 58.67 -28.93 64.87
C ALA A 11 58.97 -28.10 63.59
N ALA A 12 59.28 -26.79 63.62
CA ALA A 12 60.44 -26.10 64.21
C ALA A 12 61.76 -26.54 63.52
N LEU A 13 62.71 -25.69 63.08
CA LEU A 13 62.93 -24.24 63.07
C LEU A 13 64.30 -24.01 62.36
N LEU A 14 64.64 -22.74 62.11
CA LEU A 14 65.97 -22.16 61.75
C LEU A 14 66.44 -22.33 60.29
N SER A 15 67.17 -21.40 59.65
CA SER A 15 67.53 -19.98 59.79
C SER A 15 68.62 -19.74 58.75
N GLY A 16 68.59 -18.64 57.99
CA GLY A 16 69.68 -18.33 57.05
C GLY A 16 69.41 -17.11 56.18
N LEU A 17 69.61 -15.93 56.75
CA LEU A 17 69.71 -14.65 56.05
C LEU A 17 71.02 -14.63 55.23
N VAL A 18 70.93 -14.49 53.90
CA VAL A 18 72.04 -14.02 53.07
C VAL A 18 71.49 -12.94 52.13
N ILE A 19 71.98 -11.72 52.33
CA ILE A 19 71.80 -10.59 51.43
C ILE A 19 72.77 -10.80 50.27
N ILE A 20 72.25 -11.06 49.06
CA ILE A 20 72.99 -10.88 47.81
C ILE A 20 72.15 -9.96 46.92
N THR A 21 72.64 -8.75 46.75
CA THR A 21 72.25 -7.82 45.68
C THR A 21 72.54 -8.47 44.34
N SER A 22 71.51 -8.73 43.52
CA SER A 22 71.67 -9.07 42.10
C SER A 22 70.39 -8.71 41.34
N GLY A 23 70.56 -8.05 40.20
CA GLY A 23 69.56 -7.25 39.51
C GLY A 23 68.26 -7.97 39.15
N ILE A 24 67.19 -7.17 39.14
CA ILE A 24 65.89 -7.50 38.55
C ILE A 24 66.13 -7.76 37.06
N LEU A 25 66.26 -9.03 36.69
CA LEU A 25 66.12 -9.49 35.32
C LEU A 25 64.64 -9.55 35.03
N THR A 26 64.12 -8.52 34.35
CA THR A 26 62.82 -8.60 33.69
C THR A 26 62.89 -9.75 32.68
N LEU A 27 62.36 -10.92 33.06
CA LEU A 27 61.96 -11.96 32.12
C LEU A 27 60.84 -11.35 31.28
N GLY A 28 61.22 -10.71 30.17
CA GLY A 28 60.30 -10.44 29.09
C GLY A 28 59.70 -11.77 28.68
N LEU A 29 58.40 -11.94 28.91
CA LEU A 29 57.63 -12.90 28.15
C LEU A 29 57.94 -12.59 26.68
N PRO A 30 58.51 -13.54 25.90
CA PRO A 30 58.66 -13.31 24.48
C PRO A 30 57.26 -12.98 23.96
N PRO A 31 57.10 -11.98 23.08
CA PRO A 31 55.85 -11.88 22.34
C PRO A 31 55.65 -13.24 21.71
N THR A 32 54.59 -13.96 22.11
CA THR A 32 54.18 -15.14 21.36
C THR A 32 54.00 -14.62 19.94
N PRO A 33 54.77 -15.13 18.95
CA PRO A 33 54.56 -14.72 17.58
C PRO A 33 53.08 -14.98 17.29
N ALA A 34 52.37 -13.96 16.80
CA ALA A 34 51.04 -14.14 16.25
C ALA A 34 51.11 -15.36 15.33
N LEU A 35 50.30 -16.39 15.63
CA LEU A 35 50.31 -17.64 14.88
C LEU A 35 50.21 -17.27 13.40
N ALA A 36 51.29 -17.51 12.67
CA ALA A 36 51.43 -17.08 11.31
C ALA A 36 50.51 -17.98 10.48
N GLY A 37 49.32 -17.44 10.19
CA GLY A 37 48.31 -18.10 9.37
C GLY A 37 48.91 -18.56 8.05
N CYS A 38 48.44 -19.71 7.58
CA CYS A 38 48.85 -20.33 6.33
C CYS A 38 48.71 -19.34 5.17
N ASN A 39 49.84 -18.85 4.70
CA ASN A 39 49.88 -17.82 3.65
C ASN A 39 50.27 -18.46 2.33
N SER A 40 49.64 -18.01 1.24
CA SER A 40 50.14 -18.25 -0.12
C SER A 40 51.14 -17.14 -0.48
N GLY A 41 52.27 -17.50 -1.12
CA GLY A 41 53.29 -16.56 -1.59
C GLY A 41 54.48 -16.33 -0.65
N SER A 42 55.36 -15.40 -1.01
CA SER A 42 56.67 -15.14 -0.39
C SER A 42 56.61 -14.36 0.94
N ASN A 43 55.67 -14.70 1.82
CA ASN A 43 55.66 -14.15 3.18
C ASN A 43 56.70 -14.94 4.01
N PRO A 44 57.63 -14.31 4.77
CA PRO A 44 58.64 -15.00 5.59
C PRO A 44 58.03 -15.74 6.80
N ASN A 45 57.20 -16.75 6.53
CA ASN A 45 56.57 -17.66 7.49
C ASN A 45 57.12 -19.09 7.29
N THR A 46 57.23 -19.85 8.37
CA THR A 46 57.65 -21.25 8.44
C THR A 46 56.63 -22.25 7.90
N ASP A 47 55.34 -21.88 7.82
CA ASP A 47 54.27 -22.80 7.40
C ASP A 47 53.70 -22.46 6.02
N LEU A 48 54.18 -23.20 4.99
CA LEU A 48 53.60 -23.22 3.65
C LEU A 48 52.22 -23.88 3.65
N LEU A 49 51.39 -23.66 2.62
CA LEU A 49 50.10 -24.34 2.43
C LEU A 49 50.18 -25.88 2.48
N SER A 50 51.36 -26.46 2.22
CA SER A 50 51.63 -27.91 2.30
C SER A 50 52.14 -28.39 3.67
N SER A 51 52.33 -27.49 4.65
CA SER A 51 52.76 -27.85 6.01
C SER A 51 51.65 -28.59 6.76
N PHE A 52 52.03 -29.47 7.70
CA PHE A 52 51.08 -30.12 8.61
C PHE A 52 50.21 -29.10 9.39
N ASN A 53 50.78 -27.94 9.70
CA ASN A 53 50.06 -26.85 10.38
C ASN A 53 49.08 -26.10 9.47
N CYS A 54 49.10 -26.38 8.16
CA CYS A 54 48.31 -25.72 7.12
C CYS A 54 47.49 -26.67 6.27
N GLN A 55 47.24 -27.88 6.78
CA GLN A 55 46.48 -28.90 6.09
C GLN A 55 45.14 -28.36 5.60
N ALA A 56 45.08 -28.14 4.29
CA ALA A 56 43.86 -28.10 3.52
C ALA A 56 43.61 -29.53 3.01
N LEU A 57 42.38 -30.02 3.13
CA LEU A 57 42.01 -31.37 2.73
C LEU A 57 41.02 -31.32 1.58
N ALA A 58 41.46 -31.77 0.40
CA ALA A 58 40.59 -32.02 -0.73
C ALA A 58 40.53 -33.54 -0.99
N THR A 59 39.39 -34.18 -0.72
CA THR A 59 39.22 -35.63 -0.96
C THR A 59 38.37 -35.95 -2.19
N GLY A 60 37.59 -34.98 -2.68
CA GLY A 60 36.80 -35.14 -3.90
C GLY A 60 37.64 -35.06 -5.17
N ALA A 61 37.19 -35.72 -6.24
CA ALA A 61 37.85 -35.64 -7.54
C ALA A 61 37.75 -34.20 -8.09
N ASN A 62 38.86 -33.65 -8.60
CA ASN A 62 38.94 -32.26 -9.10
C ASN A 62 38.57 -31.19 -8.07
N SER A 63 38.64 -31.49 -6.77
CA SER A 63 38.36 -30.54 -5.70
C SER A 63 39.57 -29.69 -5.35
N LEU A 64 39.33 -28.46 -4.92
CA LEU A 64 40.32 -27.48 -4.48
C LEU A 64 40.07 -27.11 -3.01
N ALA A 65 41.08 -27.26 -2.16
CA ALA A 65 41.06 -26.74 -0.80
C ALA A 65 42.30 -25.87 -0.58
N VAL A 66 42.10 -24.61 -0.18
CA VAL A 66 43.17 -23.64 0.07
C VAL A 66 42.87 -22.85 1.33
N GLY A 67 43.77 -22.93 2.32
CA GLY A 67 43.65 -22.22 3.60
C GLY A 67 43.82 -23.17 4.79
N ASN A 68 44.17 -22.60 5.95
CA ASN A 68 44.29 -23.38 7.18
C ASN A 68 42.97 -24.09 7.48
N ASN A 69 42.99 -25.42 7.63
CA ASN A 69 41.79 -26.21 7.93
C ASN A 69 40.66 -26.05 6.89
N ALA A 70 41.00 -25.73 5.64
CA ALA A 70 40.02 -25.73 4.55
C ALA A 70 39.70 -27.18 4.15
N LEU A 71 38.42 -27.53 4.03
CA LEU A 71 37.97 -28.88 3.67
C LEU A 71 37.12 -28.82 2.39
N ALA A 72 37.55 -29.51 1.34
CA ALA A 72 36.74 -29.77 0.15
C ALA A 72 36.53 -31.29 0.04
N VAL A 73 35.58 -31.80 0.83
CA VAL A 73 35.42 -33.22 1.09
C VAL A 73 34.15 -33.78 0.47
N GLY A 74 34.17 -35.05 0.05
CA GLY A 74 33.05 -35.65 -0.67
C GLY A 74 32.85 -35.07 -2.08
N GLY A 75 32.01 -35.74 -2.88
CA GLY A 75 31.66 -35.33 -4.24
C GLY A 75 32.85 -35.12 -5.18
N SER A 76 32.63 -34.36 -6.24
CA SER A 76 33.67 -33.87 -7.15
C SER A 76 33.53 -32.36 -7.39
N GLU A 77 34.61 -31.71 -7.82
CA GLU A 77 34.62 -30.30 -8.26
C GLU A 77 34.20 -29.31 -7.16
N ASN A 78 34.55 -29.62 -5.91
CA ASN A 78 34.27 -28.76 -4.76
C ASN A 78 35.43 -27.78 -4.54
N THR A 79 35.13 -26.51 -4.25
CA THR A 79 36.13 -25.44 -4.04
C THR A 79 35.96 -24.80 -2.67
N SER A 80 36.92 -25.03 -1.78
CA SER A 80 37.03 -24.37 -0.46
C SER A 80 38.23 -23.44 -0.43
N LEU A 81 37.99 -22.14 -0.24
CA LEU A 81 39.04 -21.12 -0.17
C LEU A 81 38.86 -20.25 1.09
N GLY A 82 39.79 -20.34 2.03
CA GLY A 82 39.79 -19.57 3.26
C GLY A 82 40.01 -20.45 4.50
N THR A 83 40.41 -19.83 5.60
CA THR A 83 40.58 -20.54 6.87
C THR A 83 39.27 -21.17 7.31
N SER A 84 39.26 -22.47 7.58
CA SER A 84 38.06 -23.23 7.95
C SER A 84 36.92 -23.16 6.92
N ALA A 85 37.20 -22.85 5.65
CA ALA A 85 36.19 -22.94 4.58
C ALA A 85 35.88 -24.42 4.30
N ILE A 86 34.60 -24.77 4.24
CA ILE A 86 34.15 -26.15 4.09
C ILE A 86 33.21 -26.25 2.89
N THR A 87 33.50 -27.19 2.00
CA THR A 87 32.60 -27.64 0.95
C THR A 87 32.42 -29.15 1.03
N GLY A 88 31.18 -29.55 0.75
CA GLY A 88 30.71 -30.93 0.91
C GLY A 88 30.46 -31.30 2.37
N GLY A 89 29.22 -31.69 2.65
CA GLY A 89 28.76 -32.10 3.99
C GLY A 89 28.86 -33.60 4.20
N LEU A 90 28.07 -34.12 5.14
CA LEU A 90 27.91 -35.56 5.40
C LEU A 90 27.41 -36.32 4.15
N ALA A 91 26.71 -35.62 3.25
CA ALA A 91 26.25 -36.11 1.97
C ALA A 91 27.06 -35.48 0.83
N ALA A 92 27.63 -36.33 -0.05
CA ALA A 92 28.63 -36.02 -1.06
C ALA A 92 28.10 -35.17 -2.25
N GLY A 93 27.72 -33.91 -2.00
CA GLY A 93 27.39 -32.95 -3.05
C GLY A 93 28.62 -32.57 -3.88
N SER A 94 28.42 -32.35 -5.17
CA SER A 94 29.46 -31.91 -6.12
C SER A 94 29.26 -30.43 -6.52
N PHE A 95 30.27 -29.81 -7.13
CA PHE A 95 30.19 -28.42 -7.64
C PHE A 95 29.91 -27.36 -6.57
N ASN A 96 30.31 -27.61 -5.33
CA ASN A 96 30.11 -26.66 -4.25
C ASN A 96 31.26 -25.66 -4.18
N THR A 97 30.97 -24.43 -3.76
CA THR A 97 31.95 -23.36 -3.59
C THR A 97 31.76 -22.73 -2.21
N ALA A 98 32.84 -22.64 -1.43
CA ALA A 98 32.90 -21.90 -0.17
C ALA A 98 34.13 -21.00 -0.18
N VAL A 99 33.93 -19.69 -0.07
CA VAL A 99 34.99 -18.68 -0.10
C VAL A 99 34.86 -17.74 1.09
N GLY A 100 35.82 -17.76 2.00
CA GLY A 100 35.87 -16.92 3.20
C GLY A 100 36.19 -17.69 4.47
N TYR A 101 36.51 -16.98 5.54
CA TYR A 101 36.73 -17.57 6.86
C TYR A 101 35.46 -18.32 7.31
N GLY A 102 35.54 -19.62 7.60
CA GLY A 102 34.40 -20.38 8.11
C GLY A 102 33.20 -20.48 7.16
N ALA A 103 33.36 -20.17 5.87
CA ALA A 103 32.27 -20.32 4.89
C ALA A 103 31.91 -21.80 4.71
N PHE A 104 30.62 -22.11 4.66
CA PHE A 104 30.10 -23.47 4.48
C PHE A 104 29.23 -23.54 3.22
N GLY A 105 29.72 -24.25 2.19
CA GLY A 105 28.99 -24.52 0.96
C GLY A 105 28.76 -26.01 0.79
N GLY A 106 27.62 -26.53 1.24
CA GLY A 106 27.31 -27.95 1.06
C GLY A 106 25.95 -28.31 1.60
N SER A 107 25.33 -29.34 1.05
CA SER A 107 24.00 -29.76 1.49
C SER A 107 24.01 -30.96 2.42
N PHE A 108 23.11 -30.95 3.40
CA PHE A 108 22.82 -32.10 4.25
C PHE A 108 21.97 -33.16 3.52
N GLY A 109 21.28 -32.79 2.43
CA GLY A 109 20.44 -33.67 1.61
C GLY A 109 21.15 -34.33 0.41
N GLY A 110 22.46 -34.16 0.26
CA GLY A 110 23.25 -34.78 -0.83
C GLY A 110 23.18 -34.06 -2.19
N SER A 111 22.44 -32.96 -2.28
CA SER A 111 22.47 -32.08 -3.45
C SER A 111 23.72 -31.19 -3.44
N GLY A 112 24.26 -30.95 -4.64
CA GLY A 112 25.41 -30.06 -4.86
C GLY A 112 25.02 -28.66 -5.32
N ASN A 113 25.95 -27.98 -5.99
CA ASN A 113 25.80 -26.64 -6.57
C ASN A 113 25.60 -25.52 -5.54
N ASN A 114 26.14 -25.70 -4.33
CA ASN A 114 26.08 -24.66 -3.30
C ASN A 114 27.14 -23.59 -3.52
N THR A 115 26.80 -22.32 -3.25
CA THR A 115 27.77 -21.21 -3.27
C THR A 115 27.68 -20.40 -1.99
N ALA A 116 28.72 -20.45 -1.15
CA ALA A 116 28.85 -19.64 0.06
C ALA A 116 30.03 -18.68 -0.10
N ILE A 117 29.78 -17.37 -0.08
CA ILE A 117 30.82 -16.34 -0.24
C ILE A 117 30.73 -15.29 0.87
N GLY A 118 31.77 -15.25 1.69
CA GLY A 118 31.93 -14.36 2.82
C GLY A 118 32.15 -15.12 4.13
N ALA A 119 32.73 -14.42 5.12
CA ALA A 119 33.00 -15.01 6.43
C ALA A 119 31.73 -15.56 7.09
N ASN A 120 31.80 -16.82 7.52
CA ASN A 120 30.75 -17.59 8.21
C ASN A 120 29.43 -17.77 7.42
N THR A 121 29.44 -17.50 6.11
CA THR A 121 28.25 -17.73 5.27
C THR A 121 27.89 -19.22 5.18
N ALA A 122 26.60 -19.53 5.07
CA ALA A 122 26.13 -20.91 5.03
C ALA A 122 25.14 -21.11 3.88
N ALA A 123 25.53 -21.91 2.89
CA ALA A 123 24.66 -22.39 1.82
C ALA A 123 24.40 -23.88 2.04
N THR A 124 23.28 -24.21 2.70
CA THR A 124 22.99 -25.56 3.22
C THR A 124 21.87 -26.29 2.48
N GLY A 125 20.96 -25.58 1.81
CA GLY A 125 19.98 -26.22 0.94
C GLY A 125 20.55 -26.53 -0.44
N GLY A 126 20.20 -27.66 -1.06
CA GLY A 126 20.73 -28.01 -2.39
C GLY A 126 20.54 -26.90 -3.41
N GLY A 127 21.58 -26.55 -4.18
CA GLY A 127 21.52 -25.45 -5.15
C GLY A 127 21.45 -24.04 -4.56
N SER A 128 21.70 -23.88 -3.26
CA SER A 128 21.55 -22.57 -2.60
C SER A 128 22.78 -21.67 -2.72
N ILE A 129 22.54 -20.36 -2.63
CA ILE A 129 23.55 -19.31 -2.74
C ILE A 129 23.47 -18.41 -1.50
N ALA A 130 24.55 -18.31 -0.74
CA ALA A 130 24.69 -17.40 0.40
C ALA A 130 25.86 -16.44 0.17
N ILE A 131 25.60 -15.13 0.08
CA ILE A 131 26.62 -14.10 -0.16
C ILE A 131 26.43 -12.97 0.85
N GLY A 132 27.43 -12.71 1.69
CA GLY A 132 27.33 -11.66 2.71
C GLY A 132 27.97 -12.08 4.02
N GLY A 133 29.29 -12.04 4.06
CA GLY A 133 30.06 -12.39 5.24
C GLY A 133 29.84 -11.43 6.40
N ALA A 134 29.97 -11.94 7.61
CA ALA A 134 29.82 -11.18 8.84
C ALA A 134 31.12 -11.11 9.66
N SER A 135 31.22 -10.07 10.50
CA SER A 135 32.19 -10.02 11.60
C SER A 135 31.73 -10.91 12.77
N THR A 136 32.51 -11.00 13.84
CA THR A 136 32.17 -11.82 15.03
C THR A 136 30.88 -11.40 15.76
N THR A 137 30.34 -10.21 15.46
CA THR A 137 29.14 -9.65 16.08
C THR A 137 27.87 -9.78 15.26
N ASP A 138 28.01 -10.06 13.96
CA ASP A 138 26.88 -10.13 13.03
C ASP A 138 26.67 -11.58 12.58
N ASN A 139 25.45 -11.94 12.19
CA ASN A 139 25.22 -13.20 11.51
C ASN A 139 25.54 -13.04 10.02
N ALA A 140 26.13 -14.04 9.40
CA ALA A 140 26.36 -14.05 7.96
C ALA A 140 25.07 -14.38 7.18
N ALA A 141 25.13 -14.27 5.85
CA ALA A 141 24.08 -14.76 4.97
C ALA A 141 23.89 -16.29 5.15
N SER A 142 22.63 -16.72 5.22
CA SER A 142 22.25 -18.12 5.37
C SER A 142 21.18 -18.50 4.34
N ALA A 143 21.51 -19.46 3.47
CA ALA A 143 20.64 -19.99 2.43
C ALA A 143 20.34 -21.47 2.72
N GLY A 144 19.36 -21.69 3.58
CA GLY A 144 18.98 -23.02 4.09
C GLY A 144 17.89 -23.73 3.29
N GLY A 145 17.08 -22.98 2.55
CA GLY A 145 16.11 -23.56 1.61
C GLY A 145 16.78 -24.19 0.38
N GLN A 146 16.12 -25.19 -0.23
CA GLN A 146 16.55 -25.69 -1.54
C GLN A 146 16.37 -24.60 -2.60
N ASP A 147 17.33 -24.45 -3.50
CA ASP A 147 17.36 -23.40 -4.54
C ASP A 147 17.16 -22.00 -3.96
N SER A 148 17.60 -21.76 -2.72
CA SER A 148 17.44 -20.47 -2.06
C SER A 148 18.61 -19.53 -2.29
N ILE A 149 18.35 -18.22 -2.22
CA ILE A 149 19.38 -17.19 -2.44
C ILE A 149 19.31 -16.19 -1.29
N ALA A 150 20.36 -16.13 -0.47
CA ALA A 150 20.53 -15.15 0.60
C ALA A 150 21.69 -14.20 0.26
N ILE A 151 21.40 -12.91 0.08
CA ILE A 151 22.39 -11.88 -0.23
C ILE A 151 22.30 -10.74 0.79
N GLY A 152 23.37 -10.52 1.55
CA GLY A 152 23.47 -9.49 2.59
C GLY A 152 23.77 -10.06 3.97
N ILE A 153 24.33 -9.23 4.85
CA ILE A 153 24.63 -9.61 6.24
C ILE A 153 23.32 -9.98 6.94
N ASN A 154 23.31 -11.12 7.64
CA ASN A 154 22.15 -11.65 8.34
C ASN A 154 20.91 -11.81 7.43
N SER A 155 21.12 -11.97 6.12
CA SER A 155 20.03 -12.37 5.22
C SER A 155 19.75 -13.86 5.41
N ASN A 156 18.48 -14.23 5.46
CA ASN A 156 18.03 -15.59 5.64
C ASN A 156 17.07 -15.97 4.52
N ALA A 157 17.48 -16.92 3.67
CA ALA A 157 16.66 -17.47 2.61
C ALA A 157 16.31 -18.93 2.91
N GLY A 158 15.11 -19.10 3.43
CA GLY A 158 14.52 -20.39 3.73
C GLY A 158 14.88 -20.94 5.10
N THR A 159 14.08 -21.88 5.57
CA THR A 159 14.34 -22.61 6.80
C THR A 159 14.80 -24.03 6.48
N ALA A 160 15.67 -24.56 7.34
CA ALA A 160 16.01 -25.96 7.41
C ALA A 160 15.64 -26.48 8.79
N ASP A 161 15.46 -27.80 8.93
CA ASP A 161 15.32 -28.42 10.24
C ASP A 161 16.65 -28.42 11.01
N GLY A 162 16.64 -28.98 12.23
CA GLY A 162 17.84 -29.06 13.08
C GLY A 162 18.97 -29.93 12.48
N ASP A 163 18.64 -30.78 11.52
CA ASP A 163 19.58 -31.64 10.79
C ASP A 163 20.03 -31.01 9.46
N GLY A 164 19.54 -29.80 9.15
CA GLY A 164 19.88 -29.04 7.97
C GLY A 164 19.14 -29.47 6.70
N VAL A 165 18.07 -30.27 6.81
CA VAL A 165 17.19 -30.60 5.69
C VAL A 165 16.32 -29.38 5.34
N PRO A 166 16.28 -28.93 4.07
CA PRO A 166 15.45 -27.80 3.68
C PRO A 166 13.96 -28.04 3.95
N LEU A 167 13.32 -27.13 4.70
CA LEU A 167 11.88 -27.10 4.92
C LEU A 167 11.16 -26.20 3.92
N THR A 168 11.91 -25.32 3.26
CA THR A 168 11.42 -24.38 2.25
C THR A 168 12.23 -24.48 0.97
N GLN A 169 11.62 -24.09 -0.15
CA GLN A 169 12.27 -24.10 -1.46
C GLN A 169 12.06 -22.76 -2.17
N ASN A 170 12.98 -22.39 -3.06
CA ASN A 170 12.86 -21.23 -3.96
C ASN A 170 12.65 -19.89 -3.21
N SER A 171 13.24 -19.75 -2.03
CA SER A 171 13.19 -18.52 -1.24
C SER A 171 14.35 -17.60 -1.58
N ILE A 172 14.09 -16.30 -1.76
CA ILE A 172 15.12 -15.30 -2.10
C ILE A 172 15.10 -14.18 -1.07
N ALA A 173 16.19 -13.94 -0.36
CA ALA A 173 16.35 -12.84 0.59
C ALA A 173 17.51 -11.94 0.14
N ILE A 174 17.22 -10.69 -0.23
CA ILE A 174 18.20 -9.73 -0.73
C ILE A 174 18.14 -8.48 0.13
N GLY A 175 19.19 -8.25 0.93
CA GLY A 175 19.35 -7.11 1.81
C GLY A 175 19.78 -7.52 3.22
N THR A 176 20.46 -6.63 3.93
CA THR A 176 20.86 -6.85 5.32
C THR A 176 19.64 -7.12 6.20
N ASN A 177 19.67 -8.17 7.03
CA ASN A 177 18.55 -8.61 7.87
C ASN A 177 17.27 -9.01 7.11
N SER A 178 17.33 -9.25 5.79
CA SER A 178 16.16 -9.74 5.04
C SER A 178 15.85 -11.20 5.39
N ASN A 179 14.57 -11.57 5.40
CA ASN A 179 14.12 -12.91 5.79
C ASN A 179 13.01 -13.45 4.87
N ALA A 180 13.38 -14.37 3.99
CA ALA A 180 12.46 -15.11 3.13
C ALA A 180 12.22 -16.52 3.69
N ALA A 181 11.50 -16.62 4.82
CA ALA A 181 11.26 -17.88 5.54
C ALA A 181 10.17 -18.78 4.94
N HIS A 182 9.62 -18.45 3.77
CA HIS A 182 8.50 -19.18 3.18
C HIS A 182 8.85 -19.72 1.78
N THR A 183 8.25 -20.85 1.41
CA THR A 183 8.42 -21.46 0.07
C THR A 183 7.97 -20.51 -1.03
N ASN A 184 8.74 -20.45 -2.13
CA ASN A 184 8.48 -19.62 -3.30
C ASN A 184 8.24 -18.14 -2.92
N SER A 185 9.06 -17.60 -2.03
CA SER A 185 8.92 -16.24 -1.54
C SER A 185 10.18 -15.42 -1.77
N THR A 186 10.04 -14.10 -1.86
CA THR A 186 11.15 -13.20 -2.12
C THR A 186 11.05 -12.00 -1.19
N ALA A 187 12.05 -11.77 -0.37
CA ALA A 187 12.24 -10.55 0.43
C ALA A 187 13.32 -9.69 -0.22
N ILE A 188 12.98 -8.47 -0.62
CA ILE A 188 13.93 -7.51 -1.20
C ILE A 188 13.93 -6.24 -0.34
N GLY A 189 15.10 -5.86 0.16
CA GLY A 189 15.30 -4.69 1.01
C GLY A 189 15.78 -5.06 2.41
N ALA A 190 16.47 -4.12 3.07
CA ALA A 190 16.97 -4.33 4.42
C ALA A 190 15.80 -4.54 5.41
N GLY A 191 15.84 -5.63 6.17
CA GLY A 191 14.78 -6.00 7.12
C GLY A 191 13.48 -6.52 6.50
N ALA A 192 13.39 -6.67 5.17
CA ALA A 192 12.19 -7.19 4.52
C ALA A 192 11.93 -8.64 4.97
N THR A 193 10.71 -8.95 5.42
CA THR A 193 10.37 -10.27 5.99
C THR A 193 9.07 -10.81 5.39
N THR A 194 9.17 -11.83 4.55
CA THR A 194 7.99 -12.51 3.99
C THR A 194 7.10 -13.07 5.10
N THR A 195 5.79 -13.08 4.88
CA THR A 195 4.77 -13.54 5.85
C THR A 195 3.96 -14.73 5.36
N ARG A 196 4.18 -15.17 4.11
CA ARG A 196 3.51 -16.32 3.50
C ARG A 196 4.28 -16.83 2.29
N ALA A 197 3.95 -18.05 1.86
CA ALA A 197 4.43 -18.61 0.60
C ALA A 197 3.89 -17.84 -0.62
N ASN A 198 4.58 -17.92 -1.76
CA ASN A 198 4.19 -17.26 -3.01
C ASN A 198 4.07 -15.72 -2.87
N GLN A 199 4.96 -15.09 -2.10
CA GLN A 199 4.95 -13.65 -1.85
C GLN A 199 6.26 -13.01 -2.28
N VAL A 200 6.16 -11.89 -2.99
CA VAL A 200 7.25 -10.93 -3.10
C VAL A 200 7.00 -9.81 -2.09
N MET A 201 7.83 -9.73 -1.06
CA MET A 201 7.90 -8.61 -0.14
C MET A 201 8.99 -7.65 -0.57
N MET A 202 8.63 -6.38 -0.76
CA MET A 202 9.57 -5.30 -1.03
C MET A 202 9.59 -4.39 0.20
N GLY A 203 10.75 -4.26 0.86
CA GLY A 203 10.95 -3.37 1.99
C GLY A 203 10.21 -3.75 3.27
N THR A 204 10.00 -2.74 4.10
CA THR A 204 9.36 -2.78 5.43
C THR A 204 8.27 -1.71 5.51
N GLY A 205 7.58 -1.61 6.66
CA GLY A 205 6.59 -0.57 6.90
C GLY A 205 7.13 0.87 6.86
N SER A 206 8.44 1.08 6.93
CA SER A 206 9.08 2.41 6.79
C SER A 206 9.68 2.67 5.42
N THR A 207 9.58 1.71 4.48
CA THR A 207 10.16 1.83 3.15
C THR A 207 9.28 2.65 2.22
N THR A 208 9.88 3.57 1.47
CA THR A 208 9.23 4.29 0.37
C THR A 208 9.61 3.68 -0.98
N TYR A 209 8.71 3.74 -1.96
CA TYR A 209 8.91 3.15 -3.29
C TYR A 209 8.94 4.23 -4.36
N THR A 210 9.99 4.23 -5.17
CA THR A 210 10.15 5.14 -6.32
C THR A 210 10.38 4.31 -7.58
N THR A 211 9.42 4.34 -8.50
CA THR A 211 9.42 3.58 -9.75
C THR A 211 9.26 4.53 -10.95
N PRO A 212 10.30 5.33 -11.27
CA PRO A 212 10.17 6.47 -12.19
C PRO A 212 9.76 6.05 -13.61
N GLY A 213 10.04 4.80 -13.99
CA GLY A 213 9.62 4.25 -15.28
C GLY A 213 8.11 4.13 -15.46
N ILE A 214 7.30 4.05 -14.39
CA ILE A 214 5.83 3.84 -14.49
C ILE A 214 5.14 4.96 -15.28
N THR A 215 5.62 6.20 -15.17
CA THR A 215 5.00 7.35 -15.85
C THR A 215 5.54 7.62 -17.26
N SER A 216 6.55 6.86 -17.69
CA SER A 216 7.23 7.06 -18.97
C SER A 216 6.33 6.75 -20.18
N ALA A 217 6.61 7.40 -21.31
CA ALA A 217 5.92 7.12 -22.58
C ALA A 217 6.13 5.66 -23.04
N ALA A 218 7.32 5.10 -22.80
CA ALA A 218 7.64 3.71 -23.12
C ALA A 218 6.76 2.74 -22.33
N SER A 219 6.56 2.96 -21.02
CA SER A 219 5.66 2.14 -20.20
C SER A 219 4.21 2.23 -20.65
N LYS A 220 3.74 3.41 -21.10
CA LYS A 220 2.38 3.56 -21.66
C LYS A 220 2.23 2.82 -23.00
N ALA A 221 3.26 2.86 -23.85
CA ALA A 221 3.21 2.27 -25.19
C ALA A 221 3.11 0.73 -25.17
N VAL A 222 3.58 0.08 -24.11
CA VAL A 222 3.49 -1.39 -23.95
C VAL A 222 2.20 -1.86 -23.27
N GLN A 223 1.36 -0.95 -22.78
CA GLN A 223 0.06 -1.33 -22.21
C GLN A 223 -0.88 -1.82 -23.30
N THR A 224 -1.55 -2.95 -23.05
CA THR A 224 -2.52 -3.57 -23.96
C THR A 224 -3.80 -3.92 -23.19
N GLY A 225 -4.93 -3.98 -23.90
CA GLY A 225 -6.24 -4.24 -23.29
C GLY A 225 -6.77 -3.09 -22.42
N PRO A 226 -7.88 -3.31 -21.69
CA PRO A 226 -8.45 -2.31 -20.78
C PRO A 226 -7.49 -1.99 -19.63
N LEU A 227 -7.31 -0.70 -19.35
CA LEU A 227 -6.50 -0.25 -18.22
C LEU A 227 -7.22 -0.51 -16.89
N GLN A 228 -6.43 -0.78 -15.85
CA GLN A 228 -6.90 -0.98 -14.48
C GLN A 228 -6.19 -0.03 -13.52
N PHE A 229 -6.82 0.22 -12.38
CA PHE A 229 -6.20 0.88 -11.24
C PHE A 229 -5.45 -0.14 -10.40
N VAL A 230 -4.22 0.17 -10.04
CA VAL A 230 -3.51 -0.58 -9.00
C VAL A 230 -3.91 0.01 -7.65
N THR A 231 -4.50 -0.81 -6.80
CA THR A 231 -4.87 -0.41 -5.43
C THR A 231 -4.06 -1.20 -4.41
N SER A 232 -3.88 -0.62 -3.22
CA SER A 232 -3.29 -1.30 -2.06
C SER A 232 -4.29 -1.38 -0.91
N ASP A 233 -4.22 -2.44 -0.11
CA ASP A 233 -4.83 -2.48 1.21
C ASP A 233 -3.88 -1.98 2.32
N ALA A 234 -4.34 -1.98 3.58
CA ALA A 234 -3.53 -1.58 4.73
C ALA A 234 -2.33 -2.52 5.00
N GLY A 235 -2.34 -3.73 4.45
CA GLY A 235 -1.24 -4.70 4.53
C GLY A 235 -0.25 -4.59 3.37
N GLY A 236 -0.44 -3.64 2.44
CA GLY A 236 0.44 -3.45 1.28
C GLY A 236 0.23 -4.48 0.16
N ASN A 237 -0.90 -5.20 0.15
CA ASN A 237 -1.23 -6.12 -0.95
C ASN A 237 -1.73 -5.33 -2.16
N LEU A 238 -1.12 -5.53 -3.33
CA LEU A 238 -1.50 -4.86 -4.58
C LEU A 238 -2.46 -5.71 -5.42
N ALA A 239 -3.49 -5.08 -5.96
CA ALA A 239 -4.42 -5.71 -6.89
C ALA A 239 -4.86 -4.74 -8.00
N GLY A 240 -5.13 -5.28 -9.18
CA GLY A 240 -5.77 -4.57 -10.27
C GLY A 240 -7.28 -4.50 -10.06
N ARG A 241 -7.86 -3.30 -10.18
CA ARG A 241 -9.30 -3.07 -10.09
C ARG A 241 -9.76 -2.22 -11.27
N THR A 242 -10.91 -2.54 -11.82
CA THR A 242 -11.61 -1.71 -12.81
C THR A 242 -12.26 -0.50 -12.12
N ALA A 243 -12.59 0.54 -12.90
CA ALA A 243 -13.35 1.68 -12.39
C ALA A 243 -14.68 1.25 -11.76
N ALA A 244 -15.35 0.25 -12.35
CA ALA A 244 -16.63 -0.28 -11.87
C ALA A 244 -16.51 -0.99 -10.52
N GLU A 245 -15.46 -1.80 -10.31
CA GLU A 245 -15.21 -2.46 -9.02
C GLU A 245 -14.93 -1.47 -7.89
N LEU A 246 -14.45 -0.27 -8.23
CA LEU A 246 -14.22 0.82 -7.28
C LEU A 246 -15.46 1.72 -7.09
N GLY A 247 -16.56 1.43 -7.78
CA GLY A 247 -17.77 2.26 -7.73
C GLY A 247 -17.59 3.65 -8.35
N LEU A 248 -16.58 3.83 -9.22
CA LEU A 248 -16.37 5.08 -9.93
C LEU A 248 -17.39 5.19 -11.07
N ALA A 249 -17.99 6.38 -11.21
CA ALA A 249 -18.97 6.64 -12.26
C ALA A 249 -18.37 6.39 -13.65
N SER A 250 -19.09 5.63 -14.47
CA SER A 250 -18.78 5.42 -15.87
C SER A 250 -19.18 6.64 -16.70
N ALA A 251 -18.70 6.69 -17.96
CA ALA A 251 -19.17 7.69 -18.92
C ALA A 251 -20.70 7.60 -19.16
N GLY A 252 -21.29 6.40 -19.04
CA GLY A 252 -22.73 6.20 -19.14
C GLY A 252 -23.50 6.83 -17.99
N ASP A 253 -22.98 6.72 -16.76
CA ASP A 253 -23.57 7.35 -15.58
C ASP A 253 -23.56 8.88 -15.71
N VAL A 254 -22.43 9.44 -16.17
CA VAL A 254 -22.30 10.89 -16.44
C VAL A 254 -23.28 11.33 -17.53
N ALA A 255 -23.42 10.55 -18.60
CA ALA A 255 -24.40 10.84 -19.66
C ALA A 255 -25.85 10.80 -19.14
N GLY A 256 -26.17 9.84 -18.27
CA GLY A 256 -27.48 9.72 -17.62
C GLY A 256 -27.80 10.96 -16.76
N VAL A 257 -26.85 11.40 -15.93
CA VAL A 257 -27.00 12.62 -15.11
C VAL A 257 -27.19 13.85 -16.00
N ASN A 258 -26.42 13.99 -17.08
CA ASN A 258 -26.59 15.11 -18.01
C ASN A 258 -27.97 15.12 -18.67
N SER A 259 -28.52 13.95 -19.01
CA SER A 259 -29.88 13.84 -19.53
C SER A 259 -30.94 14.29 -18.51
N GLN A 260 -30.77 13.91 -17.24
CA GLN A 260 -31.67 14.33 -16.16
C GLN A 260 -31.61 15.84 -15.94
N ILE A 261 -30.42 16.45 -15.97
CA ILE A 261 -30.24 17.90 -15.86
C ILE A 261 -30.96 18.63 -17.00
N ASN A 262 -30.82 18.13 -18.23
CA ASN A 262 -31.51 18.73 -19.38
C ASN A 262 -33.03 18.66 -19.23
N ALA A 263 -33.57 17.54 -18.76
CA ALA A 263 -35.01 17.41 -18.49
C ALA A 263 -35.49 18.40 -17.41
N ILE A 264 -34.72 18.57 -16.34
CA ILE A 264 -35.01 19.55 -15.28
C ILE A 264 -34.99 20.98 -15.83
N ASN A 265 -34.01 21.33 -16.67
CA ASN A 265 -33.92 22.66 -17.29
C ASN A 265 -35.15 22.94 -18.18
N THR A 266 -35.62 21.95 -18.95
CA THR A 266 -36.85 22.08 -19.73
C THR A 266 -38.07 22.27 -18.82
N GLN A 267 -38.19 21.50 -17.74
CA GLN A 267 -39.29 21.65 -16.78
C GLN A 267 -39.27 23.02 -16.10
N LEU A 268 -38.10 23.54 -15.73
CA LEU A 268 -37.95 24.86 -15.14
C LEU A 268 -38.36 25.97 -16.12
N SER A 269 -38.03 25.81 -17.41
CA SER A 269 -38.50 26.72 -18.46
C SER A 269 -40.02 26.72 -18.60
N ASP A 270 -40.66 25.54 -18.59
CA ASP A 270 -42.12 25.42 -18.61
C ASP A 270 -42.76 26.09 -17.39
N ILE A 271 -42.24 25.85 -16.18
CA ILE A 271 -42.73 26.47 -14.95
C ILE A 271 -42.61 28.00 -15.03
N ASN A 272 -41.49 28.53 -15.52
CA ASN A 272 -41.32 29.99 -15.67
C ASN A 272 -42.32 30.58 -16.68
N ASN A 273 -42.58 29.89 -17.79
CA ASN A 273 -43.58 30.30 -18.78
C ASN A 273 -44.99 30.28 -18.17
N ARG A 274 -45.35 29.20 -17.47
CA ARG A 274 -46.65 29.06 -16.80
C ARG A 274 -46.85 30.12 -15.71
N LEU A 275 -45.80 30.43 -14.94
CA LEU A 275 -45.85 31.49 -13.93
C LEU A 275 -46.06 32.87 -14.56
N SER A 276 -45.40 33.14 -15.69
CA SER A 276 -45.58 34.37 -16.45
C SER A 276 -47.01 34.49 -17.01
N SER A 277 -47.54 33.41 -17.57
CA SER A 277 -48.92 33.32 -18.05
C SER A 277 -49.91 33.53 -16.91
N LEU A 278 -49.77 32.82 -15.79
CA LEU A 278 -50.64 32.94 -14.62
C LEU A 278 -50.59 34.36 -14.03
N SER A 279 -49.41 34.96 -13.93
CA SER A 279 -49.27 36.36 -13.49
C SER A 279 -50.00 37.32 -14.41
N THR A 280 -49.97 37.07 -15.73
CA THR A 280 -50.68 37.89 -16.71
C THR A 280 -52.19 37.69 -16.61
N GLU A 281 -52.63 36.44 -16.53
CA GLU A 281 -54.04 36.06 -16.40
C GLU A 281 -54.68 36.61 -15.12
N ALA A 282 -53.99 36.48 -13.98
CA ALA A 282 -54.45 37.06 -12.72
C ALA A 282 -54.57 38.59 -12.80
N ARG A 283 -53.60 39.29 -13.41
CA ARG A 283 -53.65 40.75 -13.56
C ARG A 283 -54.78 41.17 -14.51
N ARG A 284 -55.03 40.43 -15.58
CA ARG A 284 -56.13 40.67 -16.53
C ARG A 284 -57.48 40.45 -15.88
N GLY A 285 -57.64 39.36 -15.11
CA GLY A 285 -58.85 39.13 -14.31
C GLY A 285 -59.13 40.29 -13.34
N ILE A 286 -58.11 40.79 -12.64
CA ILE A 286 -58.27 41.96 -11.76
C ILE A 286 -58.60 43.24 -12.56
N ALA A 287 -57.97 43.47 -13.71
CA ALA A 287 -58.27 44.60 -14.58
C ALA A 287 -59.72 44.55 -15.11
N ALA A 288 -60.20 43.36 -15.48
CA ALA A 288 -61.59 43.13 -15.86
C ALA A 288 -62.55 43.42 -14.70
N ALA A 289 -62.21 42.98 -13.48
CA ALA A 289 -63.03 43.24 -12.31
C ALA A 289 -63.08 44.74 -11.99
N ALA A 290 -61.94 45.43 -12.05
CA ALA A 290 -61.86 46.88 -11.85
C ALA A 290 -62.61 47.66 -12.94
N ALA A 291 -62.71 47.11 -14.16
CA ALA A 291 -63.40 47.73 -15.27
C ALA A 291 -64.92 47.57 -15.22
N LEU A 292 -65.49 46.70 -14.37
CA LEU A 292 -66.93 46.38 -14.33
C LEU A 292 -67.80 47.64 -14.35
N ALA A 293 -68.76 47.66 -15.28
CA ALA A 293 -69.55 48.84 -15.55
C ALA A 293 -70.41 49.20 -14.33
N PRO A 294 -70.45 50.50 -13.94
CA PRO A 294 -71.24 50.94 -12.80
C PRO A 294 -72.73 50.79 -13.09
N LEU A 295 -73.49 50.59 -12.02
CA LEU A 295 -74.93 50.46 -12.04
C LEU A 295 -75.55 51.85 -12.02
N ILE A 296 -75.96 52.34 -13.19
CA ILE A 296 -76.62 53.64 -13.33
C ILE A 296 -78.12 53.40 -13.39
N THR A 297 -78.85 53.99 -12.43
CA THR A 297 -80.30 53.85 -12.36
C THR A 297 -80.97 54.47 -13.59
N PRO A 298 -81.89 53.74 -14.26
CA PRO A 298 -82.63 54.30 -15.40
C PRO A 298 -83.53 55.46 -14.98
N SER A 299 -83.58 56.51 -15.82
CA SER A 299 -84.23 57.78 -15.52
C SER A 299 -85.75 57.71 -15.29
N ALA A 300 -86.42 56.67 -15.80
CA ALA A 300 -87.85 56.44 -15.59
C ALA A 300 -88.18 54.93 -15.59
N PRO A 301 -89.32 54.52 -15.00
CA PRO A 301 -89.83 53.15 -15.12
C PRO A 301 -89.97 52.73 -16.60
N GLY A 302 -89.57 51.51 -16.93
CA GLY A 302 -89.56 50.96 -18.29
C GLY A 302 -88.35 51.35 -19.15
N ARG A 303 -87.40 52.15 -18.63
CA ARG A 303 -86.18 52.54 -19.36
C ARG A 303 -85.00 51.60 -19.07
N THR A 304 -84.11 51.50 -20.06
CA THR A 304 -82.82 50.79 -19.96
C THR A 304 -81.67 51.79 -20.06
N THR A 305 -80.68 51.67 -19.18
CA THR A 305 -79.41 52.39 -19.28
C THR A 305 -78.32 51.42 -19.72
N PHE A 306 -77.47 51.84 -20.66
CA PHE A 306 -76.22 51.15 -20.99
C PHE A 306 -75.05 51.94 -20.43
N SER A 307 -74.09 51.25 -19.83
CA SER A 307 -72.85 51.83 -19.32
C SER A 307 -71.64 51.15 -19.95
N PHE A 308 -70.63 51.95 -20.26
CA PHE A 308 -69.32 51.50 -20.71
C PHE A 308 -68.29 51.96 -19.69
N SER A 309 -67.35 51.09 -19.34
CA SER A 309 -66.30 51.42 -18.38
C SER A 309 -65.00 50.72 -18.75
N THR A 310 -63.89 51.32 -18.33
CA THR A 310 -62.53 50.78 -18.52
C THR A 310 -61.81 50.78 -17.17
N GLY A 311 -60.95 49.78 -16.96
CA GLY A 311 -60.18 49.61 -15.74
C GLY A 311 -58.72 49.33 -16.07
N PHE A 312 -57.82 49.69 -15.16
CA PHE A 312 -56.39 49.53 -15.33
C PHE A 312 -55.80 48.91 -14.07
N TYR A 313 -55.00 47.86 -14.21
CA TYR A 313 -54.30 47.24 -13.09
C TYR A 313 -52.92 46.73 -13.51
N ARG A 314 -51.87 47.28 -12.89
CA ARG A 314 -50.45 46.87 -13.07
C ARG A 314 -50.07 46.60 -14.54
N GLY A 315 -50.41 47.51 -15.43
CA GLY A 315 -50.10 47.44 -16.87
C GLY A 315 -51.03 46.58 -17.71
N GLN A 316 -52.11 46.02 -17.14
CA GLN A 316 -53.22 45.40 -17.89
C GLN A 316 -54.42 46.35 -17.92
N THR A 317 -55.24 46.22 -18.97
CA THR A 317 -56.45 47.03 -19.17
C THR A 317 -57.67 46.13 -19.33
N GLY A 318 -58.79 46.51 -18.72
CA GLY A 318 -60.05 45.84 -18.90
C GLY A 318 -61.10 46.80 -19.44
N ALA A 319 -62.05 46.28 -20.21
CA ALA A 319 -63.19 47.02 -20.70
C ALA A 319 -64.47 46.25 -20.39
N SER A 320 -65.53 46.97 -20.06
CA SER A 320 -66.80 46.38 -19.72
C SER A 320 -67.97 47.13 -20.33
N VAL A 321 -69.05 46.38 -20.50
CA VAL A 321 -70.36 46.89 -20.85
C VAL A 321 -71.36 46.41 -19.82
N GLY A 322 -72.27 47.27 -19.42
CA GLY A 322 -73.34 46.96 -18.50
C GLY A 322 -74.67 47.48 -19.00
N PHE A 323 -75.73 46.85 -18.53
CA PHE A 323 -77.08 47.35 -18.69
C PHE A 323 -77.81 47.32 -17.34
N ALA A 324 -78.73 48.26 -17.17
CA ALA A 324 -79.69 48.26 -16.07
C ALA A 324 -81.08 48.59 -16.63
N HIS A 325 -82.10 47.84 -16.24
CA HIS A 325 -83.48 48.06 -16.66
C HIS A 325 -84.38 48.20 -15.43
N ARG A 326 -85.18 49.28 -15.39
CA ARG A 326 -86.12 49.55 -14.30
C ARG A 326 -87.49 49.02 -14.68
N LEU A 327 -88.00 48.06 -13.92
CA LEU A 327 -89.29 47.43 -14.18
C LEU A 327 -90.44 48.40 -13.89
N GLN A 328 -91.51 48.30 -14.66
CA GLN A 328 -92.70 49.15 -14.56
C GLN A 328 -93.70 48.58 -13.54
N TRP A 329 -93.26 48.42 -12.29
CA TRP A 329 -94.09 47.98 -11.17
C TRP A 329 -94.31 49.10 -10.15
N SER A 330 -95.28 48.92 -9.25
CA SER A 330 -95.56 49.87 -8.16
C SER A 330 -94.38 50.01 -7.18
N THR A 331 -93.53 48.99 -7.09
CA THR A 331 -92.25 49.00 -6.38
C THR A 331 -91.09 49.25 -7.36
N PRO A 332 -90.17 50.19 -7.09
CA PRO A 332 -89.03 50.47 -7.96
C PRO A 332 -87.98 49.33 -7.89
N LEU A 333 -88.12 48.35 -8.78
CA LEU A 333 -87.17 47.25 -8.96
C LEU A 333 -86.32 47.47 -10.21
N ILE A 334 -85.00 47.36 -10.07
CA ILE A 334 -84.01 47.47 -11.14
C ILE A 334 -83.33 46.12 -11.28
N VAL A 335 -83.29 45.56 -12.50
CA VAL A 335 -82.45 44.42 -12.85
C VAL A 335 -81.25 44.92 -13.64
N HIS A 336 -80.07 44.38 -13.36
CA HIS A 336 -78.85 44.81 -14.00
C HIS A 336 -77.89 43.66 -14.27
N GLY A 337 -77.08 43.82 -15.30
CA GLY A 337 -76.01 42.91 -15.63
C GLY A 337 -74.84 43.66 -16.25
N SER A 338 -73.63 43.14 -16.04
CA SER A 338 -72.44 43.65 -16.69
C SER A 338 -71.50 42.51 -17.06
N TYR A 339 -70.76 42.74 -18.13
CA TYR A 339 -69.75 41.84 -18.66
C TYR A 339 -68.48 42.64 -18.89
N SER A 340 -67.35 42.07 -18.48
CA SER A 340 -66.04 42.70 -18.57
C SER A 340 -65.01 41.72 -19.13
N ASN A 341 -64.09 42.22 -19.93
CA ASN A 341 -62.94 41.47 -20.44
C ASN A 341 -61.64 42.22 -20.11
N GLY A 342 -60.66 41.49 -19.59
CA GLY A 342 -59.35 42.02 -19.17
C GLY A 342 -58.27 41.95 -20.25
N GLY A 343 -58.65 41.68 -21.50
CA GLY A 343 -57.77 41.18 -22.55
C GLY A 343 -57.64 39.65 -22.50
N GLY A 344 -57.31 39.00 -23.62
CA GLY A 344 -57.19 37.55 -23.69
C GLY A 344 -58.52 36.80 -23.48
N GLY A 345 -58.48 35.67 -22.77
CA GLY A 345 -59.63 34.83 -22.41
C GLY A 345 -60.22 35.14 -21.03
N GLU A 346 -59.80 36.23 -20.41
CA GLU A 346 -60.17 36.59 -19.05
C GLU A 346 -61.46 37.43 -19.06
N HIS A 347 -62.56 36.80 -18.66
CA HIS A 347 -63.91 37.37 -18.70
C HIS A 347 -64.57 37.34 -17.31
N ILE A 348 -65.31 38.38 -16.98
CA ILE A 348 -66.06 38.47 -15.72
C ILE A 348 -67.47 38.94 -16.02
N GLY A 349 -68.45 38.22 -15.50
CA GLY A 349 -69.86 38.58 -15.56
C GLY A 349 -70.41 38.91 -14.18
N ARG A 350 -71.32 39.88 -14.11
CA ARG A 350 -72.11 40.19 -12.91
C ARG A 350 -73.57 40.34 -13.31
N VAL A 351 -74.47 39.81 -12.50
CA VAL A 351 -75.91 40.06 -12.59
C VAL A 351 -76.44 40.36 -11.20
N GLY A 352 -77.48 41.18 -11.11
CA GLY A 352 -78.08 41.53 -9.83
C GLY A 352 -79.37 42.31 -9.99
N PHE A 353 -79.99 42.60 -8.86
CA PHE A 353 -81.15 43.47 -8.77
C PHE A 353 -80.96 44.47 -7.64
N ALA A 354 -81.65 45.60 -7.72
CA ALA A 354 -81.71 46.61 -6.68
C ALA A 354 -83.17 47.04 -6.51
N ALA A 355 -83.63 47.16 -5.26
CA ALA A 355 -84.96 47.60 -4.92
C ALA A 355 -84.89 48.69 -3.85
N GLU A 356 -85.83 49.63 -3.90
CA GLU A 356 -86.01 50.70 -2.93
C GLU A 356 -87.45 50.62 -2.39
N PHE A 357 -87.65 50.90 -1.09
CA PHE A 357 -88.94 50.77 -0.40
C PHE A 357 -89.22 51.99 0.48
#